data_AF-A0A1Y2H390-F1
#
_entry.id   AF-A0A1Y2H390-F1
#
_cell.length_a   1.000
_cell.length_b   1.000
_cell.length_c   1.000
_cell.angle_alpha   90.00
_cell.angle_beta   90.00
_cell.angle_gamma   90.00
#
_symmetry.space_group_name_H-M   'P 1'
#
loop_
_entity.id
_entity.type
_entity.pdbx_description
1 polymer ?
#
loop_
_entity_poly.entity_id
_entity_poly.type
_entity_poly.pdbx_seq_one_letter_code
_entity_poly.pdbx_strand_id
1 'polypeptide(L)' 'VRNISLQLAKCELAMDYKQRPNVVRIQACDRTILLECKDRVDALTWLEHLQAAVNIATSLEERSMPRFYTLPRTHHLR' A
#
# COMPACT_ATOMS: atom_id res chain seq x y z
N VAL A 1 -6.53 20.95 -12.28
CA VAL A 1 -6.29 19.57 -11.77
C VAL A 1 -5.66 19.70 -10.39
N ARG A 2 -6.16 18.99 -9.36
CA ARG A 2 -5.54 18.98 -8.03
C ARG A 2 -4.57 17.81 -7.96
N ASN A 3 -3.31 18.09 -7.61
CA ASN A 3 -2.28 17.07 -7.45
C ASN A 3 -2.27 16.56 -6.02
N ILE A 4 -2.05 15.26 -5.86
CA ILE A 4 -1.90 14.60 -4.57
C ILE A 4 -0.58 13.85 -4.62
N SER A 5 0.32 14.13 -3.68
CA SER A 5 1.57 13.39 -3.54
C SER A 5 1.32 12.10 -2.76
N LEU A 6 1.98 11.02 -3.16
CA LEU A 6 2.01 9.77 -2.41
C LEU A 6 3.22 9.67 -1.47
N GLN A 7 4.08 10.68 -1.44
CA GLN A 7 5.20 10.72 -0.51
C GLN A 7 4.66 10.71 0.93
N LEU A 8 5.13 9.75 1.73
CA LEU A 8 4.67 9.51 3.11
C LEU A 8 3.15 9.25 3.22
N ALA A 9 2.48 8.91 2.12
CA ALA A 9 1.06 8.58 2.16
C ALA A 9 0.83 7.17 2.70
N LYS A 10 -0.35 6.95 3.28
CA LYS A 10 -0.78 5.66 3.82
C LYS A 10 -1.96 5.14 3.02
N CYS A 11 -1.85 3.89 2.54
CA CYS A 11 -2.89 3.24 1.76
C CYS A 11 -3.39 2.00 2.49
N GLU A 12 -4.70 1.91 2.75
CA GLU A 12 -5.34 0.84 3.52
C GLU A 12 -6.74 0.52 2.99
N LEU A 13 -7.25 -0.68 3.26
CA LEU A 13 -8.67 -0.97 3.04
C LEU A 13 -9.54 -0.22 4.06
N ALA A 14 -10.59 0.44 3.58
CA ALA A 14 -11.52 1.20 4.42
C ALA A 14 -12.57 0.26 5.07
N MET A 15 -12.12 -0.59 5.99
CA MET A 15 -12.98 -1.63 6.62
C MET A 15 -14.15 -1.06 7.45
N ASP A 16 -14.00 0.15 7.95
CA ASP A 16 -15.01 0.91 8.70
C ASP A 16 -16.04 1.61 7.79
N TYR A 17 -15.76 1.71 6.49
CA TYR A 17 -16.63 2.39 5.54
C TYR A 17 -17.73 1.43 5.03
N LYS A 18 -18.96 1.65 5.49
CA LYS A 18 -20.10 0.76 5.18
C LYS A 18 -20.97 1.21 4.01
N GLN A 19 -20.75 2.41 3.46
CA GLN A 19 -21.61 2.95 2.41
C GLN A 19 -21.34 2.30 1.04
N ARG A 20 -20.10 1.91 0.76
CA ARG A 20 -19.69 1.22 -0.48
C ARG A 20 -18.73 0.07 -0.13
N PRO A 21 -18.82 -1.08 -0.80
CA PRO A 21 -17.86 -2.17 -0.64
C PRO A 21 -16.54 -1.85 -1.36
N ASN A 22 -15.49 -2.62 -1.04
CA ASN A 22 -14.22 -2.62 -1.79
C ASN A 22 -13.56 -1.23 -1.90
N VAL A 23 -13.56 -0.47 -0.82
CA VAL A 23 -13.01 0.89 -0.80
C VAL A 23 -11.57 0.88 -0.27
N VAL A 24 -10.66 1.51 -1.01
CA VAL A 24 -9.30 1.81 -0.59
C VAL A 24 -9.24 3.24 -0.07
N ARG A 25 -8.67 3.42 1.11
CA ARG A 25 -8.37 4.71 1.73
C ARG A 25 -6.93 5.10 1.44
N ILE A 26 -6.75 6.32 0.94
CA ILE A 26 -5.45 6.95 0.74
C ILE A 26 -5.41 8.17 1.65
N GLN A 27 -4.51 8.16 2.63
CA GLN A 27 -4.25 9.28 3.52
C GLN A 27 -2.92 9.93 3.12
N ALA A 28 -2.97 11.15 2.63
CA ALA A 28 -1.80 11.88 2.13
C ALA A 28 -1.81 13.32 2.66
N CYS A 29 -0.70 13.75 3.26
CA CYS A 29 -0.52 15.06 3.87
C CYS A 29 -1.65 15.45 4.83
N ASP A 30 -2.60 16.28 4.38
CA ASP A 30 -3.73 16.85 5.11
C ASP A 30 -5.08 16.25 4.67
N ARG A 31 -5.07 15.24 3.81
CA ARG A 31 -6.28 14.77 3.11
C ARG A 31 -6.42 13.26 3.17
N THR A 32 -7.68 12.85 3.22
CA THR A 32 -8.08 11.45 3.10
C THR A 32 -9.00 11.32 1.89
N ILE A 33 -8.69 10.37 1.03
CA ILE A 33 -9.44 10.08 -0.19
C ILE A 33 -9.88 8.62 -0.12
N LEU A 34 -11.08 8.37 -0.61
CA LEU A 34 -11.64 7.03 -0.74
C LEU A 34 -11.79 6.70 -2.22
N LEU A 35 -11.30 5.53 -2.61
CA LEU A 35 -11.37 5.02 -3.97
C LEU A 35 -12.20 3.73 -3.96
N GLU A 36 -13.36 3.76 -4.61
CA GLU A 36 -14.21 2.59 -4.78
C GLU A 36 -13.64 1.73 -5.92
N CYS A 37 -13.37 0.46 -5.62
CA CYS A 37 -12.93 -0.53 -6.60
C CYS A 37 -14.09 -1.43 -7.03
N LYS A 38 -13.93 -2.10 -8.17
CA LYS A 38 -14.98 -2.93 -8.75
C LYS A 38 -15.33 -4.13 -7.88
N ASP A 39 -14.30 -4.81 -7.38
CA ASP A 39 -14.42 -6.01 -6.54
C ASP A 39 -13.26 -6.10 -5.54
N ARG A 40 -13.28 -7.14 -4.69
CA ARG A 40 -12.28 -7.31 -3.64
C ARG A 40 -10.88 -7.59 -4.17
N VAL A 41 -10.78 -8.29 -5.30
CA VAL A 41 -9.48 -8.62 -5.92
C VAL A 41 -8.88 -7.33 -6.47
N ASP A 42 -9.68 -6.55 -7.19
CA ASP A 42 -9.31 -5.24 -7.72
C ASP A 42 -8.86 -4.30 -6.59
N ALA A 43 -9.58 -4.25 -5.46
CA ALA A 43 -9.18 -3.46 -4.30
C ALA A 43 -7.81 -3.85 -3.72
N LEU A 44 -7.52 -5.15 -3.64
CA LEU A 44 -6.22 -5.64 -3.18
C LEU A 44 -5.11 -5.30 -4.19
N THR A 45 -5.35 -5.47 -5.48
CA THR A 45 -4.40 -5.10 -6.54
C THR A 45 -4.09 -3.61 -6.52
N TRP A 46 -5.11 -2.75 -6.38
CA TRP A 46 -4.91 -1.31 -6.22
C TRP A 46 -4.12 -0.98 -4.96
N LEU A 47 -4.42 -1.63 -3.84
CA LEU A 47 -3.70 -1.45 -2.59
C LEU A 47 -2.21 -1.78 -2.74
N GLU A 48 -1.87 -2.93 -3.34
CA GLU A 48 -0.49 -3.36 -3.57
C GLU A 48 0.26 -2.37 -4.46
N HIS A 49 -0.35 -1.95 -5.58
CA HIS A 49 0.25 -0.98 -6.48
C HIS A 49 0.44 0.39 -5.82
N LEU A 50 -0.53 0.86 -5.03
CA LEU A 50 -0.42 2.13 -4.30
C LEU A 50 0.65 2.07 -3.22
N GLN A 51 0.77 0.97 -2.47
CA GLN A 51 1.84 0.80 -1.49
C GLN A 51 3.21 0.74 -2.15
N ALA A 52 3.35 0.07 -3.30
CA ALA A 52 4.58 0.10 -4.08
C ALA A 52 4.90 1.53 -4.57
N ALA A 53 3.90 2.27 -5.06
CA ALA A 53 4.07 3.66 -5.49
C ALA A 53 4.48 4.58 -4.34
N VAL A 54 3.89 4.43 -3.14
CA VAL A 54 4.31 5.14 -1.92
C VAL A 54 5.78 4.87 -1.61
N ASN A 55 6.22 3.61 -1.67
CA ASN A 55 7.61 3.24 -1.41
C ASN A 55 8.58 3.87 -2.41
N ILE A 56 8.17 4.01 -3.67
CA ILE A 56 8.97 4.66 -4.73
C ILE A 56 8.92 6.19 -4.62
N ALA A 57 7.83 6.76 -4.12
CA ALA A 57 7.68 8.21 -3.94
C ALA A 57 8.50 8.77 -2.77
N THR A 58 8.75 7.95 -1.74
CA THR A 58 9.60 8.34 -0.59
C THR A 58 11.06 8.55 -1.04
N SER A 59 11.76 9.53 -0.47
CA SER A 59 13.16 9.79 -0.81
C SER A 59 14.04 8.57 -0.50
N LEU A 60 15.14 8.38 -1.23
CA LEU A 60 16.02 7.21 -1.03
C LEU A 60 16.63 7.19 0.38
N GLU A 61 16.89 8.36 0.96
CA GLU A 61 17.48 8.52 2.28
C GLU A 61 16.51 8.15 3.42
N GLU A 62 15.20 8.31 3.20
CA GLU A 62 14.16 8.00 4.18
C GLU A 62 13.64 6.56 4.11
N ARG A 63 14.01 5.80 3.08
CA ARG A 63 13.54 4.41 2.90
C ARG A 63 14.22 3.48 3.90
N SER A 64 13.42 2.70 4.61
CA SER A 64 13.93 1.59 5.42
C SER A 64 14.49 0.48 4.53
N MET A 65 15.64 -0.07 4.93
CA MET A 65 16.21 -1.24 4.26
C MET A 65 15.19 -2.38 4.27
N PRO A 66 14.82 -2.96 3.13
CA PRO A 66 13.90 -4.09 3.10
C PRO A 66 14.48 -5.24 3.91
N ARG A 67 13.69 -5.84 4.80
CA ARG A 67 14.11 -7.01 5.56
C ARG A 67 14.06 -8.22 4.65
N PHE A 68 15.23 -8.73 4.29
CA PHE A 68 15.36 -10.01 3.60
C PHE A 68 15.15 -11.13 4.62
N TYR A 69 13.98 -11.77 4.58
CA TYR A 69 13.79 -13.04 5.27
C TYR A 69 14.53 -14.13 4.47
N THR A 70 15.79 -14.38 4.79
CA THR A 70 16.49 -15.55 4.26
C THR A 70 15.91 -16.78 4.94
N LEU A 71 15.18 -17.59 4.18
CA LEU A 71 14.79 -18.92 4.65
C LEU A 71 16.06 -19.70 5.01
N PRO A 72 16.13 -20.36 6.18
CA PRO A 72 17.27 -21.19 6.51
C PRO A 72 17.40 -22.29 5.46
N ARG A 73 18.61 -22.44 4.90
CA ARG A 73 18.91 -23.49 3.93
C ARG A 73 18.84 -24.84 4.64
N THR A 74 17.78 -25.61 4.40
CA THR A 74 17.64 -26.97 4.94
C THR A 74 18.72 -27.86 4.35
N HIS A 75 19.78 -28.12 5.11
CA HIS A 75 20.72 -29.19 4.81
C HIS A 75 20.05 -30.52 5.18
N HIS A 76 19.45 -31.20 4.19
CA HIS A 76 19.12 -32.61 4.35
C HIS A 76 20.44 -33.39 4.46
N LEU A 77 20.87 -33.68 5.69
CA LEU A 77 21.90 -34.69 5.95
C LEU A 77 21.26 -36.06 5.68
N ARG A 78 21.87 -36.81 4.76
CA ARG A 78 21.56 -38.23 4.49
C ARG A 78 22.26 -39.11 5.53
#